data_AF-A0A7T5RYQ9-F1
#
_entry.id   AF-A0A7T5RYQ9-F1
#
_cell.length_a   1.000
_cell.length_b   1.000
_cell.length_c   1.000
_cell.angle_alpha   90.00
_cell.angle_beta   90.00
_cell.angle_gamma   90.00
#
_symmetry.space_group_name_H-M   'P 1'
#
loop_
_entity.id
_entity.type
_entity.pdbx_description
1 polymer ?
#
loop_
_entity_poly.entity_id
_entity_poly.type
_entity_poly.pdbx_seq_one_letter_code
_entity_poly.pdbx_strand_id
1 'polypeptide(L)'
;MEKIPEFKPVKGYVPVLEQAVLHPDGWEIVIFVFPVCEGTCAHCWSSETYFGRTVGFDWYLNFFSKINFSKIREIRLSGGDPFLYKELGNLIDLINYSSGGKTKITILTAGLGFVSLNPNASGVENTILNLKKIGVIKPQISIHLSADENHAGSLFRYDNGIKKRPTSLEKIREENYQGFALVETQAKNFLKAMDILSKEEKGFRGGKLKVHAESGRLPEYRQRVFSWINDADWQEKVESSEGLFNSGQAAKNFENNIKILPSPQLSLFIMPGAEFYYQPISKHSQAYNFKGKGFSQVYLDNSKNNLGAAVIGFWNLLEKNFYGGNALEVAKKYLR
;
A
#
# COMPACT_ATOMS: atom_id res chain seq x y z
N MET A 1 7.90 -35.69 27.13
CA MET A 1 7.12 -34.64 26.44
C MET A 1 7.59 -33.30 26.97
N GLU A 2 8.50 -32.64 26.25
CA GLU A 2 8.88 -31.26 26.58
C GLU A 2 7.64 -30.36 26.38
N LYS A 3 7.28 -29.61 27.41
CA LYS A 3 6.20 -28.64 27.34
C LYS A 3 6.61 -27.58 26.31
N ILE A 4 5.85 -27.49 25.21
CA ILE A 4 5.96 -26.40 24.25
C ILE A 4 5.77 -25.09 25.03
N PRO A 5 6.72 -24.14 25.00
CA PRO A 5 6.58 -22.88 25.73
C PRO A 5 5.32 -22.14 25.27
N GLU A 6 4.54 -21.65 26.23
CA GLU A 6 3.39 -20.81 25.94
C GLU A 6 3.89 -19.48 25.33
N PHE A 7 3.70 -19.32 24.02
CA PHE A 7 4.05 -18.09 23.30
C PHE A 7 3.15 -16.95 23.76
N LYS A 8 3.68 -16.04 24.58
CA LYS A 8 2.94 -14.87 25.06
C LYS A 8 3.07 -13.71 24.06
N PRO A 9 1.96 -13.13 23.59
CA PRO A 9 2.01 -11.94 22.76
C PRO A 9 2.49 -10.71 23.53
N VAL A 10 3.09 -9.77 22.81
CA VAL A 10 3.56 -8.50 23.37
C VAL A 10 2.35 -7.62 23.71
N LYS A 11 2.16 -7.32 25.00
CA LYS A 11 1.13 -6.36 25.44
C LYS A 11 1.71 -4.94 25.44
N GLY A 12 1.06 -4.07 24.66
CA GLY A 12 1.27 -2.62 24.50
C GLY A 12 2.58 -2.00 25.01
N TYR A 13 3.51 -1.72 24.10
CA TYR A 13 4.56 -0.71 24.30
C TYR A 13 4.42 0.38 23.24
N VAL A 14 4.18 1.60 23.71
CA VAL A 14 3.86 2.74 22.85
C VAL A 14 4.61 3.96 23.37
N PRO A 15 5.80 4.28 22.83
CA PRO A 15 6.61 5.39 23.32
C PRO A 15 6.11 6.74 22.78
N VAL A 16 6.59 7.82 23.41
CA VAL A 16 6.37 9.22 23.00
C VAL A 16 7.22 9.49 21.75
N LEU A 17 6.59 10.00 20.69
CA LEU A 17 7.25 10.28 19.41
C LEU A 17 7.71 11.75 19.41
N GLU A 18 8.91 12.02 19.92
CA GLU A 18 9.42 13.38 20.17
C GLU A 18 9.60 14.26 18.91
N GLN A 19 9.55 13.69 17.70
CA GLN A 19 9.76 14.42 16.42
C GLN A 19 8.65 14.20 15.38
N ALA A 20 7.60 13.45 15.71
CA ALA A 20 6.58 13.11 14.73
C ALA A 20 5.30 13.93 14.96
N VAL A 21 4.78 14.52 13.89
CA VAL A 21 3.68 15.48 13.98
C VAL A 21 2.41 14.81 13.49
N LEU A 22 1.40 14.76 14.36
CA LEU A 22 0.05 14.42 13.95
C LEU A 22 -0.49 15.58 13.10
N HIS A 23 -1.07 15.26 11.95
CA HIS A 23 -1.70 16.26 11.11
C HIS A 23 -2.84 16.96 11.88
N PRO A 24 -3.05 18.27 11.71
CA PRO A 24 -4.12 19.00 12.41
C PRO A 24 -5.51 18.36 12.20
N ASP A 25 -5.78 17.86 10.99
CA ASP A 25 -7.05 17.18 10.65
C ASP A 25 -7.17 15.73 11.18
N GLY A 26 -6.19 15.22 11.93
CA GLY A 26 -6.24 13.90 12.56
C GLY A 26 -5.37 12.83 11.90
N TRP A 27 -5.66 11.58 12.24
CA TRP A 27 -4.84 10.41 11.88
C TRP A 27 -5.02 10.00 10.42
N GLU A 28 -3.91 9.62 9.79
CA GLU A 28 -3.92 8.75 8.62
C GLU A 28 -3.85 7.30 9.07
N ILE A 29 -4.75 6.46 8.58
CA ILE A 29 -4.71 5.01 8.81
C ILE A 29 -4.38 4.32 7.50
N VAL A 30 -3.32 3.52 7.48
CA VAL A 30 -2.96 2.70 6.31
C VAL A 30 -3.28 1.25 6.64
N ILE A 31 -4.21 0.64 5.92
CA ILE A 31 -4.65 -0.74 6.13
C ILE A 31 -4.13 -1.61 5.00
N PHE A 32 -3.36 -2.63 5.33
CA PHE A 32 -2.90 -3.63 4.38
C PHE A 32 -4.00 -4.68 4.16
N VAL A 33 -4.98 -4.36 3.33
CA VAL A 33 -6.22 -5.16 3.14
C VAL A 33 -5.91 -6.54 2.57
N PHE A 34 -4.96 -6.60 1.63
CA PHE A 34 -4.53 -7.85 1.02
C PHE A 34 -3.00 -7.89 0.95
N PRO A 35 -2.34 -8.92 1.50
CA PRO A 35 -0.89 -8.89 1.71
C PRO A 35 -0.06 -9.21 0.45
N VAL A 36 -0.67 -9.75 -0.60
CA VAL A 36 0.02 -10.22 -1.81
C VAL A 36 -0.31 -9.33 -3.01
N CYS A 37 0.68 -9.09 -3.87
CA CYS A 37 0.50 -8.45 -5.16
C CYS A 37 0.81 -9.49 -6.24
N GLU A 38 0.07 -9.49 -7.34
CA GLU A 38 0.42 -10.28 -8.54
C GLU A 38 1.62 -9.67 -9.28
N GLY A 39 1.98 -8.43 -8.93
CA GLY A 39 3.14 -7.75 -9.45
C GLY A 39 4.46 -8.41 -9.02
N THR A 40 5.43 -8.35 -9.91
CA THR A 40 6.77 -8.89 -9.74
C THR A 40 7.82 -7.78 -9.76
N CYS A 41 7.46 -6.56 -9.34
CA CYS A 41 8.36 -5.39 -9.38
C CYS A 41 9.68 -5.69 -8.66
N ALA A 42 10.80 -5.43 -9.33
CA ALA A 42 12.13 -5.75 -8.81
C ALA A 42 12.46 -4.96 -7.53
N HIS A 43 12.00 -3.71 -7.44
CA HIS A 43 12.30 -2.78 -6.34
C HIS A 43 11.13 -2.59 -5.37
N CYS A 44 10.29 -3.62 -5.25
CA CYS A 44 9.17 -3.54 -4.33
C CYS A 44 9.69 -3.59 -2.89
N TRP A 45 9.71 -2.45 -2.19
CA TRP A 45 10.03 -2.38 -0.76
C TRP A 45 9.17 -3.33 0.08
N SER A 46 7.96 -3.56 -0.42
CA SER A 46 6.93 -4.41 0.15
C SER A 46 7.31 -5.90 0.09
N SER A 47 8.20 -6.29 -0.82
CA SER A 47 8.60 -7.69 -1.02
C SER A 47 9.31 -8.35 0.17
N GLU A 48 9.93 -7.56 1.04
CA GLU A 48 10.61 -8.01 2.26
C GLU A 48 9.81 -7.64 3.53
N THR A 49 8.59 -7.11 3.40
CA THR A 49 7.74 -6.72 4.53
C THR A 49 6.56 -7.65 4.69
N TYR A 50 6.35 -8.15 5.91
CA TYR A 50 5.19 -8.95 6.22
C TYR A 50 4.00 -8.04 6.53
N PHE A 51 2.96 -8.10 5.71
CA PHE A 51 1.76 -7.24 5.81
C PHE A 51 0.59 -7.89 6.57
N GLY A 52 0.82 -9.03 7.20
CA GLY A 52 -0.23 -9.86 7.79
C GLY A 52 -0.81 -10.84 6.78
N ARG A 53 -2.06 -11.22 7.00
CA ARG A 53 -2.80 -12.17 6.16
C ARG A 53 -4.16 -11.64 5.78
N THR A 54 -4.75 -12.21 4.74
CA THR A 54 -6.16 -11.95 4.41
C THR A 54 -7.03 -12.41 5.56
N VAL A 55 -7.88 -11.51 6.06
CA VAL A 55 -8.91 -11.79 7.07
C VAL A 55 -10.29 -11.66 6.43
N GLY A 56 -11.31 -12.26 7.03
CA GLY A 56 -12.69 -12.10 6.58
C GLY A 56 -13.28 -10.74 6.94
N PHE A 57 -14.40 -10.38 6.30
CA PHE A 57 -15.11 -9.12 6.51
C PHE A 57 -15.46 -8.82 7.98
N ASP A 58 -15.79 -9.84 8.76
CA ASP A 58 -16.10 -9.74 10.21
C ASP A 58 -14.99 -9.09 11.03
N TRP A 59 -13.73 -9.28 10.62
CA TRP A 59 -12.60 -8.64 11.27
C TRP A 59 -12.68 -7.12 11.15
N TYR A 60 -12.99 -6.62 9.94
CA TYR A 60 -13.12 -5.19 9.67
C TYR A 60 -14.34 -4.60 10.37
N LEU A 61 -15.47 -5.33 10.42
CA LEU A 61 -16.66 -4.94 11.21
C LEU A 61 -16.30 -4.72 12.68
N ASN A 62 -15.61 -5.67 13.28
CA ASN A 62 -15.17 -5.59 14.67
C ASN A 62 -14.12 -4.49 14.90
N PHE A 63 -13.25 -4.21 13.93
CA PHE A 63 -12.25 -3.15 14.03
C PHE A 63 -12.91 -1.77 13.96
N PHE A 64 -13.69 -1.48 12.92
CA PHE A 64 -14.28 -0.16 12.70
C PHE A 64 -15.39 0.20 13.69
N SER A 65 -16.13 -0.77 14.22
CA SER A 65 -17.11 -0.53 15.30
C SER A 65 -16.51 0.02 16.60
N LYS A 66 -15.18 -0.02 16.75
CA LYS A 66 -14.48 0.39 17.97
C LYS A 66 -13.67 1.68 17.82
N ILE A 67 -13.78 2.34 16.67
CA ILE A 67 -12.98 3.49 16.26
C ILE A 67 -13.88 4.73 16.11
N ASN A 68 -13.40 5.86 16.60
CA ASN A 68 -14.00 7.18 16.43
C ASN A 68 -13.47 7.84 15.15
N PHE A 69 -14.33 7.91 14.14
CA PHE A 69 -13.99 8.50 12.84
C PHE A 69 -13.74 10.01 12.88
N SER A 70 -14.15 10.73 13.93
CA SER A 70 -13.84 12.17 14.05
C SER A 70 -12.34 12.44 14.26
N LYS A 71 -11.56 11.43 14.61
CA LYS A 71 -10.10 11.51 14.77
C LYS A 71 -9.34 11.10 13.51
N ILE A 72 -10.04 10.68 12.45
CA ILE A 72 -9.44 10.13 11.24
C ILE A 72 -9.58 11.12 10.09
N ARG A 73 -8.45 11.52 9.54
CA ARG A 73 -8.37 12.38 8.35
C ARG A 73 -8.60 11.57 7.08
N GLU A 74 -7.90 10.44 6.97
CA GLU A 74 -7.85 9.62 5.76
C GLU A 74 -7.61 8.16 6.12
N ILE A 75 -8.30 7.26 5.39
CA ILE A 75 -7.99 5.84 5.38
C ILE A 75 -7.36 5.50 4.03
N ARG A 76 -6.17 4.91 4.05
CA ARG A 76 -5.51 4.37 2.86
C ARG A 76 -5.62 2.86 2.86
N LEU A 77 -6.22 2.31 1.80
CA LEU A 77 -6.25 0.88 1.57
C LEU A 77 -5.03 0.52 0.71
N SER A 78 -4.18 -0.35 1.21
CA SER A 78 -2.91 -0.74 0.59
C SER A 78 -2.63 -2.22 0.86
N GLY A 79 -1.39 -2.66 0.66
CA GLY A 79 -0.95 -4.05 0.84
C GLY A 79 -0.03 -4.45 -0.30
N GLY A 80 -0.22 -5.68 -0.76
CA GLY A 80 0.21 -6.05 -2.10
C GLY A 80 -0.69 -5.41 -3.15
N ASP A 81 -1.98 -5.78 -3.22
CA ASP A 81 -2.98 -5.04 -4.01
C ASP A 81 -4.39 -5.17 -3.40
N PRO A 82 -5.02 -4.06 -2.95
CA PRO A 82 -6.38 -4.08 -2.40
C PRO A 82 -7.44 -4.65 -3.34
N PHE A 83 -7.28 -4.52 -4.66
CA PHE A 83 -8.26 -4.99 -5.65
C PHE A 83 -8.37 -6.51 -5.72
N LEU A 84 -7.43 -7.24 -5.13
CA LEU A 84 -7.49 -8.70 -4.97
C LEU A 84 -8.37 -9.14 -3.79
N TYR A 85 -8.76 -8.21 -2.91
CA TYR A 85 -9.69 -8.50 -1.83
C TYR A 85 -11.12 -8.56 -2.37
N LYS A 86 -11.70 -9.77 -2.38
CA LYS A 86 -13.02 -10.05 -2.98
C LYS A 86 -14.15 -9.14 -2.47
N GLU A 87 -14.07 -8.69 -1.23
CA GLU A 87 -15.09 -7.87 -0.57
C GLU A 87 -14.68 -6.39 -0.45
N LEU A 88 -13.80 -5.89 -1.33
CA LEU A 88 -13.33 -4.51 -1.28
C LEU A 88 -14.47 -3.48 -1.33
N GLY A 89 -15.47 -3.68 -2.20
CA GLY A 89 -16.66 -2.82 -2.25
C GLY A 89 -17.41 -2.78 -0.91
N ASN A 90 -17.65 -3.94 -0.30
CA ASN A 90 -18.31 -4.05 1.01
C ASN A 90 -17.48 -3.39 2.12
N LEU A 91 -16.15 -3.50 2.06
CA LEU A 91 -15.25 -2.83 3.00
C LEU A 91 -15.36 -1.31 2.90
N ILE A 92 -15.42 -0.78 1.68
CA ILE A 92 -15.62 0.65 1.44
C ILE A 92 -16.99 1.08 1.98
N ASP A 93 -18.04 0.31 1.74
CA ASP A 93 -19.38 0.59 2.26
C ASP A 93 -19.41 0.61 3.79
N LEU A 94 -18.73 -0.32 4.44
CA LEU A 94 -18.56 -0.33 5.90
C LEU A 94 -17.89 0.95 6.42
N ILE A 95 -16.78 1.37 5.80
CA ILE A 95 -16.03 2.55 6.20
C ILE A 95 -16.87 3.82 5.97
N ASN A 96 -17.54 3.93 4.83
CA ASN A 96 -18.42 5.05 4.52
C ASN A 96 -19.59 5.12 5.50
N TYR A 97 -20.26 4.00 5.77
CA TYR A 97 -21.35 3.95 6.75
C TYR A 97 -20.87 4.37 8.14
N SER A 98 -19.75 3.82 8.60
CA SER A 98 -19.22 4.05 9.95
C SER A 98 -18.67 5.47 10.14
N SER A 99 -18.23 6.13 9.07
CA SER A 99 -17.77 7.53 9.07
C SER A 99 -18.87 8.56 8.78
N GLY A 100 -20.10 8.13 8.48
CA GLY A 100 -21.15 9.02 7.98
C GLY A 100 -20.83 9.66 6.62
N GLY A 101 -20.03 8.99 5.79
CA GLY A 101 -19.65 9.42 4.44
C GLY A 101 -18.66 10.59 4.38
N LYS A 102 -17.94 10.87 5.48
CA LYS A 102 -17.04 12.04 5.57
C LYS A 102 -15.56 11.70 5.42
N THR A 103 -15.16 10.48 5.75
CA THR A 103 -13.74 10.11 5.74
C THR A 103 -13.27 9.87 4.31
N LYS A 104 -12.17 10.53 3.93
CA LYS A 104 -11.51 10.27 2.66
C LYS A 104 -10.93 8.86 2.66
N ILE A 105 -11.18 8.11 1.59
CA ILE A 105 -10.57 6.80 1.37
C ILE A 105 -9.70 6.87 0.12
N THR A 106 -8.44 6.49 0.25
CA THR A 106 -7.50 6.38 -0.87
C THR A 106 -7.11 4.94 -1.08
N ILE A 107 -7.30 4.39 -2.27
CA ILE A 107 -6.94 3.01 -2.60
C ILE A 107 -5.64 3.03 -3.41
N LEU A 108 -4.58 2.43 -2.87
CA LEU A 108 -3.28 2.32 -3.54
C LEU A 108 -3.20 0.97 -4.25
N THR A 109 -3.02 0.96 -5.57
CA THR A 109 -3.09 -0.27 -6.39
C THR A 109 -2.07 -0.29 -7.51
N ALA A 110 -1.71 -1.48 -7.98
CA ALA A 110 -0.90 -1.69 -9.16
C ALA A 110 -1.75 -1.76 -10.44
N GLY A 111 -3.09 -1.76 -10.35
CA GLY A 111 -3.95 -1.77 -11.53
C GLY A 111 -4.03 -3.11 -12.26
N LEU A 112 -3.30 -4.13 -11.79
CA LEU A 112 -3.25 -5.44 -12.43
C LEU A 112 -4.63 -6.10 -12.38
N GLY A 113 -5.05 -6.68 -13.50
CA GLY A 113 -6.30 -7.42 -13.63
C GLY A 113 -7.57 -6.57 -13.83
N PHE A 114 -7.61 -5.31 -13.40
CA PHE A 114 -8.80 -4.46 -13.59
C PHE A 114 -8.60 -3.30 -14.58
N VAL A 115 -7.39 -2.76 -14.72
CA VAL A 115 -7.09 -1.76 -15.76
C VAL A 115 -6.72 -2.50 -17.03
N SER A 116 -7.41 -2.20 -18.13
CA SER A 116 -7.14 -2.84 -19.42
C SER A 116 -5.81 -2.35 -20.01
N LEU A 117 -5.07 -3.26 -20.63
CA LEU A 117 -3.89 -2.96 -21.44
C LEU A 117 -4.22 -2.80 -22.94
N ASN A 118 -5.50 -2.76 -23.32
CA ASN A 118 -5.90 -2.48 -24.69
C ASN A 118 -5.80 -0.96 -24.97
N PRO A 119 -5.04 -0.51 -25.98
CA PRO A 119 -4.84 0.92 -26.25
C PRO A 119 -6.07 1.65 -26.81
N ASN A 120 -7.09 0.92 -27.23
CA ASN A 120 -8.28 1.48 -27.89
C ASN A 120 -9.37 1.89 -26.87
N ALA A 121 -10.46 2.48 -27.37
CA ALA A 121 -11.60 2.92 -26.54
C ALA A 121 -12.16 1.80 -25.64
N SER A 122 -12.17 0.56 -26.13
CA SER A 122 -12.59 -0.61 -25.35
C SER A 122 -11.73 -0.86 -24.11
N GLY A 123 -10.47 -0.41 -24.08
CA GLY A 123 -9.63 -0.46 -22.88
C GLY A 123 -10.15 0.42 -21.76
N VAL A 124 -10.62 1.63 -22.09
CA VAL A 124 -11.25 2.55 -21.14
C VAL A 124 -12.58 1.97 -20.64
N GLU A 125 -13.43 1.48 -21.55
CA GLU A 125 -14.73 0.88 -21.21
C GLU A 125 -14.59 -0.33 -20.29
N ASN A 126 -13.67 -1.25 -20.61
CA ASN A 126 -13.39 -2.42 -19.78
C ASN A 126 -12.92 -2.01 -18.37
N THR A 127 -12.07 -0.98 -18.28
CA THR A 127 -11.59 -0.45 -17.00
C THR A 127 -12.75 0.10 -16.16
N ILE A 128 -13.66 0.87 -16.79
CA ILE A 128 -14.87 1.39 -16.14
C ILE A 128 -15.77 0.25 -15.64
N LEU A 129 -16.03 -0.76 -16.47
CA LEU A 129 -16.87 -1.91 -16.12
C LEU A 129 -16.30 -2.68 -14.94
N ASN A 130 -14.98 -2.93 -14.94
CA ASN A 130 -14.31 -3.63 -13.85
C ASN A 130 -14.41 -2.84 -12.53
N LEU A 131 -14.14 -1.53 -12.56
CA LEU A 131 -14.25 -0.67 -11.38
C LEU A 131 -15.67 -0.63 -10.81
N LYS A 132 -16.69 -0.49 -11.67
CA LYS A 132 -18.10 -0.53 -11.27
C LYS A 132 -18.47 -1.88 -10.66
N LYS A 133 -18.04 -2.99 -11.27
CA LYS A 133 -18.27 -4.36 -10.78
C LYS A 133 -17.70 -4.59 -9.38
N ILE A 134 -16.53 -4.02 -9.09
CA ILE A 134 -15.87 -4.17 -7.78
C ILE A 134 -16.57 -3.31 -6.70
N GLY A 135 -17.34 -2.29 -7.11
CA GLY A 135 -18.11 -1.44 -6.21
C GLY A 135 -17.26 -0.40 -5.49
N VAL A 136 -16.20 0.10 -6.13
CA VAL A 136 -15.28 1.11 -5.53
C VAL A 136 -15.63 2.55 -5.91
N ILE A 137 -16.54 2.75 -6.88
CA ILE A 137 -16.95 4.08 -7.36
C ILE A 137 -18.03 4.64 -6.44
N LYS A 138 -17.60 5.43 -5.46
CA LYS A 138 -18.44 5.99 -4.39
C LYS A 138 -17.90 7.36 -3.96
N PRO A 139 -18.70 8.18 -3.26
CA PRO A 139 -18.22 9.46 -2.71
C PRO A 139 -17.00 9.29 -1.80
N GLN A 140 -16.14 10.30 -1.76
CA GLN A 140 -14.91 10.37 -0.95
C GLN A 140 -13.81 9.35 -1.30
N ILE A 141 -14.01 8.50 -2.31
CA ILE A 141 -13.00 7.53 -2.76
C ILE A 141 -12.09 8.19 -3.79
N SER A 142 -10.79 8.00 -3.62
CA SER A 142 -9.76 8.26 -4.64
C SER A 142 -8.97 6.99 -4.90
N ILE A 143 -8.64 6.71 -6.16
CA ILE A 143 -7.86 5.53 -6.56
C ILE A 143 -6.51 6.01 -7.09
N HIS A 144 -5.43 5.46 -6.57
CA HIS A 144 -4.07 5.84 -6.93
C HIS A 144 -3.38 4.64 -7.57
N LEU A 145 -3.09 4.74 -8.86
CA LEU A 145 -2.44 3.70 -9.66
C LEU A 145 -0.93 3.88 -9.63
N SER A 146 -0.17 2.84 -9.25
CA SER A 146 1.27 2.79 -9.47
C SER A 146 1.54 2.71 -10.96
N ALA A 147 2.24 3.72 -11.49
CA ALA A 147 2.72 3.79 -12.86
C ALA A 147 4.25 3.99 -12.86
N ASP A 148 4.91 3.38 -11.88
CA ASP A 148 6.33 3.54 -11.57
C ASP A 148 7.21 2.87 -12.62
N GLU A 149 8.44 3.35 -12.75
CA GLU A 149 9.40 2.80 -13.71
C GLU A 149 9.60 1.29 -13.54
N ASN A 150 9.70 0.84 -12.29
CA ASN A 150 9.88 -0.57 -11.95
C ASN A 150 8.58 -1.38 -11.97
N HIS A 151 7.44 -0.72 -12.09
CA HIS A 151 6.16 -1.38 -12.38
C HIS A 151 6.08 -1.80 -13.85
N ALA A 152 6.77 -1.09 -14.76
CA ALA A 152 6.81 -1.42 -16.18
C ALA A 152 7.26 -2.86 -16.45
N GLY A 153 8.40 -3.28 -15.86
CA GLY A 153 8.86 -4.65 -16.03
C GLY A 153 7.87 -5.67 -15.46
N SER A 154 7.13 -5.30 -14.41
CA SER A 154 6.07 -6.16 -13.87
C SER A 154 4.90 -6.32 -14.84
N LEU A 155 4.49 -5.25 -15.52
CA LEU A 155 3.44 -5.31 -16.55
C LEU A 155 3.90 -6.14 -17.74
N PHE A 156 5.12 -5.93 -18.22
CA PHE A 156 5.71 -6.74 -19.30
C PHE A 156 5.67 -8.24 -18.95
N ARG A 157 6.14 -8.58 -17.74
CA ARG A 157 6.14 -9.97 -17.27
C ARG A 157 4.71 -10.52 -17.11
N TYR A 158 3.78 -9.73 -16.59
CA TYR A 158 2.37 -10.11 -16.46
C TYR A 158 1.74 -10.41 -17.84
N ASP A 159 1.93 -9.51 -18.80
CA ASP A 159 1.41 -9.64 -20.18
C ASP A 159 1.97 -10.88 -20.90
N ASN A 160 3.22 -11.26 -20.59
CA ASN A 160 3.89 -12.42 -21.16
C ASN A 160 3.77 -13.71 -20.31
N GLY A 161 3.00 -13.69 -19.21
CA GLY A 161 2.85 -14.86 -18.33
C GLY A 161 4.13 -15.27 -17.56
N ILE A 162 5.11 -14.37 -17.45
CA ILE A 162 6.39 -14.60 -16.78
C ILE A 162 6.23 -14.37 -15.27
N LYS A 163 6.40 -15.43 -14.47
CA LYS A 163 6.24 -15.38 -13.01
C LYS A 163 7.53 -15.08 -12.24
N LYS A 164 8.70 -15.26 -12.86
CA LYS A 164 10.00 -15.15 -12.20
C LYS A 164 10.48 -13.71 -12.19
N ARG A 165 10.95 -13.23 -11.04
CA ARG A 165 11.58 -11.91 -10.92
C ARG A 165 12.98 -11.91 -11.54
N PRO A 166 13.38 -10.85 -12.26
CA PRO A 166 14.76 -10.69 -12.69
C PRO A 166 15.68 -10.51 -11.47
N THR A 167 16.91 -11.01 -11.57
CA THR A 167 17.90 -10.96 -10.49
C THR A 167 19.11 -10.09 -10.82
N SER A 168 19.30 -9.69 -12.08
CA SER A 168 20.36 -8.78 -12.52
C SER A 168 19.81 -7.41 -12.89
N LEU A 169 20.61 -6.37 -12.65
CA LEU A 169 20.26 -4.97 -12.96
C LEU A 169 20.00 -4.76 -14.46
N GLU A 170 20.80 -5.39 -15.30
CA GLU A 170 20.65 -5.32 -16.76
C GLU A 170 19.29 -5.84 -17.20
N LYS A 171 18.89 -7.02 -16.71
CA LYS A 171 17.59 -7.62 -17.04
C LYS A 171 16.42 -6.82 -16.47
N ILE A 172 16.58 -6.23 -15.27
CA ILE A 172 15.58 -5.32 -14.70
C ILE A 172 15.35 -4.13 -15.64
N ARG A 173 16.42 -3.49 -16.11
CA ARG A 173 16.34 -2.34 -17.03
C ARG A 173 15.71 -2.73 -18.36
N GLU A 174 16.15 -3.85 -18.94
CA GLU A 174 15.60 -4.37 -20.20
C GLU A 174 14.09 -4.59 -20.12
N GLU A 175 13.63 -5.36 -19.12
CA GLU A 175 12.21 -5.67 -18.94
C GLU A 175 11.40 -4.40 -18.60
N ASN A 176 11.97 -3.45 -17.85
CA ASN A 176 11.33 -2.15 -17.61
C ASN A 176 11.12 -1.39 -18.92
N TYR A 177 12.15 -1.29 -19.77
CA TYR A 177 12.03 -0.63 -21.07
C TYR A 177 10.97 -1.29 -21.98
N GLN A 178 10.88 -2.62 -21.98
CA GLN A 178 9.85 -3.37 -22.71
C GLN A 178 8.44 -3.08 -22.19
N GLY A 179 8.29 -2.80 -20.88
CA GLY A 179 7.02 -2.51 -20.24
C GLY A 179 6.52 -1.06 -20.37
N PHE A 180 7.33 -0.12 -20.86
CA PHE A 180 6.96 1.30 -20.88
C PHE A 180 5.71 1.62 -21.69
N ALA A 181 5.53 0.98 -22.85
CA ALA A 181 4.32 1.13 -23.65
C ALA A 181 3.06 0.58 -22.93
N LEU A 182 3.23 -0.46 -22.11
CA LEU A 182 2.14 -1.01 -21.30
C LEU A 182 1.77 -0.08 -20.15
N VAL A 183 2.75 0.54 -19.48
CA VAL A 183 2.49 1.57 -18.46
C VAL A 183 1.75 2.75 -19.08
N GLU A 184 2.23 3.26 -20.22
CA GLU A 184 1.58 4.36 -20.93
C GLU A 184 0.10 4.03 -21.22
N THR A 185 -0.16 2.83 -21.75
CA THR A 185 -1.51 2.36 -22.06
C THR A 185 -2.38 2.25 -20.81
N GLN A 186 -1.85 1.60 -19.76
CA GLN A 186 -2.56 1.43 -18.49
C GLN A 186 -2.91 2.79 -17.86
N ALA A 187 -1.95 3.72 -17.83
CA ALA A 187 -2.12 5.06 -17.28
C ALA A 187 -3.16 5.87 -18.06
N LYS A 188 -3.12 5.84 -19.41
CA LYS A 188 -4.13 6.49 -20.25
C LYS A 188 -5.52 5.94 -19.99
N ASN A 189 -5.67 4.62 -19.97
CA ASN A 189 -6.95 3.97 -19.73
C ASN A 189 -7.50 4.28 -18.34
N PHE A 190 -6.64 4.24 -17.33
CA PHE A 190 -6.99 4.57 -15.96
C PHE A 190 -7.45 6.02 -15.82
N LEU A 191 -6.63 7.00 -16.23
CA LEU A 191 -6.99 8.41 -16.06
C LEU A 191 -8.26 8.78 -16.83
N LYS A 192 -8.43 8.29 -18.06
CA LYS A 192 -9.68 8.52 -18.83
C LYS A 192 -10.89 7.89 -18.15
N ALA A 193 -10.77 6.67 -17.62
CA ALA A 193 -11.84 6.03 -16.87
C ALA A 193 -12.20 6.84 -15.60
N MET A 194 -11.19 7.33 -14.87
CA MET A 194 -11.39 8.18 -13.69
C MET A 194 -12.10 9.49 -14.02
N ASP A 195 -11.74 10.14 -15.13
CA ASP A 195 -12.35 11.39 -15.59
C ASP A 195 -13.82 11.22 -16.01
N ILE A 196 -14.18 10.06 -16.57
CA ILE A 196 -15.57 9.72 -16.90
C ILE A 196 -16.36 9.45 -15.62
N LEU A 197 -15.83 8.58 -14.76
CA LEU A 197 -16.49 8.15 -13.52
C LEU A 197 -16.70 9.30 -12.52
N SER A 198 -15.77 10.27 -12.46
CA SER A 198 -15.89 11.45 -11.59
C SER A 198 -17.01 12.41 -12.01
N LYS A 199 -17.40 12.38 -13.29
CA LYS A 199 -18.56 13.13 -13.82
C LYS A 199 -19.88 12.40 -13.58
N GLU A 200 -19.84 11.06 -13.59
CA GLU A 200 -21.01 10.21 -13.36
C GLU A 200 -21.39 10.11 -11.88
N GLU A 201 -20.40 9.94 -10.98
CA GLU A 201 -20.63 9.71 -9.55
C GLU A 201 -20.30 10.95 -8.72
N LYS A 202 -21.33 11.62 -8.21
CA LYS A 202 -21.17 12.86 -7.43
C LYS A 202 -20.34 12.61 -6.17
N GLY A 203 -19.21 13.31 -6.07
CA GLY A 203 -18.34 13.26 -4.90
C GLY A 203 -17.30 12.14 -4.93
N PHE A 204 -17.28 11.30 -5.98
CA PHE A 204 -16.12 10.46 -6.28
C PHE A 204 -14.93 11.35 -6.60
N ARG A 205 -13.78 11.12 -5.96
CA ARG A 205 -12.60 12.00 -6.05
C ARG A 205 -11.70 11.68 -7.23
N GLY A 206 -12.11 10.77 -8.12
CA GLY A 206 -11.34 10.36 -9.29
C GLY A 206 -10.09 9.56 -8.92
N GLY A 207 -9.06 9.66 -9.75
CA GLY A 207 -7.82 8.94 -9.51
C GLY A 207 -6.56 9.69 -9.95
N LYS A 208 -5.45 9.20 -9.42
CA LYS A 208 -4.12 9.75 -9.65
C LYS A 208 -3.13 8.66 -10.04
N LEU A 209 -2.06 9.06 -10.71
CA LEU A 209 -0.89 8.22 -10.90
C LEU A 209 0.10 8.46 -9.76
N LYS A 210 0.61 7.38 -9.20
CA LYS A 210 1.82 7.40 -8.36
C LYS A 210 2.97 7.03 -9.28
N VAL A 211 3.97 7.91 -9.35
CA VAL A 211 5.16 7.70 -10.16
C VAL A 211 6.39 7.76 -9.28
N HIS A 212 7.18 6.71 -9.34
CA HIS A 212 8.44 6.59 -8.66
C HIS A 212 9.50 6.17 -9.67
N ALA A 213 10.55 6.96 -9.73
CA ALA A 213 11.71 6.71 -10.59
C ALA A 213 12.98 6.65 -9.74
N GLU A 214 14.02 6.05 -10.29
CA GLU A 214 15.36 6.16 -9.70
C GLU A 214 15.81 7.63 -9.68
N SER A 215 16.75 7.95 -8.81
CA SER A 215 17.27 9.33 -8.67
C SER A 215 17.76 9.90 -9.99
N GLY A 216 17.24 11.07 -10.37
CA GLY A 216 17.57 11.76 -11.62
C GLY A 216 16.90 11.20 -12.88
N ARG A 217 16.05 10.17 -12.76
CA ARG A 217 15.40 9.51 -13.91
C ARG A 217 13.95 9.90 -14.10
N LEU A 218 13.34 10.65 -13.19
CA LEU A 218 11.96 11.11 -13.35
C LEU A 218 11.76 11.97 -14.61
N PRO A 219 12.66 12.90 -14.99
CA PRO A 219 12.51 13.65 -16.24
C PRO A 219 12.54 12.77 -17.49
N GLU A 220 13.49 11.82 -17.58
CA GLU A 220 13.60 10.86 -18.68
C GLU A 220 12.33 10.00 -18.75
N TYR A 221 11.90 9.45 -17.61
CA TYR A 221 10.73 8.59 -17.52
C TYR A 221 9.45 9.32 -17.90
N ARG A 222 9.29 10.56 -17.43
CA ARG A 222 8.18 11.45 -17.82
C ARG A 222 8.17 11.67 -19.33
N GLN A 223 9.30 12.02 -19.93
CA GLN A 223 9.39 12.24 -21.37
C GLN A 223 9.05 10.98 -22.17
N ARG A 224 9.48 9.81 -21.69
CA ARG A 224 9.32 8.55 -22.44
C ARG A 224 7.94 7.92 -22.32
N VAL A 225 7.31 7.99 -21.15
CA VAL A 225 6.04 7.28 -20.86
C VAL A 225 4.85 8.23 -20.75
N PHE A 226 5.09 9.49 -20.37
CA PHE A 226 4.06 10.46 -20.04
C PHE A 226 4.15 11.75 -20.87
N SER A 227 4.82 11.73 -22.02
CA SER A 227 4.88 12.89 -22.95
C SER A 227 3.52 13.36 -23.44
N TRP A 228 2.50 12.52 -23.34
CA TRP A 228 1.12 12.83 -23.66
C TRP A 228 0.38 13.60 -22.56
N ILE A 229 0.97 13.76 -21.36
CA ILE A 229 0.41 14.54 -20.25
C ILE A 229 1.10 15.92 -20.23
N ASN A 230 0.30 16.99 -20.34
CA ASN A 230 0.82 18.36 -20.22
C ASN A 230 1.22 18.69 -18.77
N ASP A 231 1.90 19.81 -18.55
CA ASP A 231 2.39 20.19 -17.21
C ASP A 231 1.27 20.39 -16.18
N ALA A 232 0.12 20.96 -16.58
CA ALA A 232 -0.99 21.19 -15.66
C ALA A 232 -1.60 19.86 -15.17
N ASP A 233 -1.93 18.96 -16.10
CA ASP A 233 -2.44 17.63 -15.79
C ASP A 233 -1.42 16.80 -15.00
N TRP A 234 -0.12 16.97 -15.26
CA TRP A 234 0.93 16.30 -14.48
C TRP A 234 0.89 16.72 -13.02
N GLN A 235 0.83 18.03 -12.73
CA GLN A 235 0.79 18.53 -11.36
C GLN A 235 -0.49 18.13 -10.61
N GLU A 236 -1.62 18.03 -11.33
CA GLU A 236 -2.90 17.67 -10.72
C GLU A 236 -3.03 16.15 -10.49
N LYS A 237 -2.70 15.36 -11.52
CA LYS A 237 -3.03 13.93 -11.60
C LYS A 237 -1.85 13.02 -11.24
N VAL A 238 -0.63 13.52 -11.13
CA VAL A 238 0.56 12.70 -10.87
C VAL A 238 1.23 13.10 -9.56
N GLU A 239 1.36 12.15 -8.65
CA GLU A 239 2.17 12.27 -7.45
C GLU A 239 3.48 11.55 -7.70
N SER A 240 4.54 12.33 -7.97
CA SER A 240 5.84 11.81 -8.36
C SER A 240 6.88 11.92 -7.24
N SER A 241 7.84 11.01 -7.26
CA SER A 241 8.99 10.99 -6.34
C SER A 241 10.20 10.33 -7.00
N GLU A 242 11.39 10.65 -6.50
CA GLU A 242 12.67 10.08 -6.96
C GLU A 242 13.45 9.42 -5.81
N GLY A 243 14.27 8.45 -6.17
CA GLY A 243 15.24 7.77 -5.29
C GLY A 243 14.67 6.52 -4.64
N LEU A 244 15.48 5.50 -4.39
CA LEU A 244 14.97 4.21 -3.92
C LEU A 244 14.82 4.18 -2.39
N PHE A 245 13.77 3.51 -1.91
CA PHE A 245 13.77 3.00 -0.55
C PHE A 245 14.80 1.86 -0.47
N ASN A 246 15.65 1.86 0.56
CA ASN A 246 16.71 0.85 0.82
C ASN A 246 16.16 -0.55 1.17
N SER A 247 15.04 -0.98 0.60
CA SER A 247 14.37 -2.26 0.91
C SER A 247 13.94 -2.98 -0.37
N GLY A 248 14.14 -4.30 -0.38
CA GLY A 248 14.02 -5.14 -1.58
C GLY A 248 15.37 -5.64 -2.10
N GLN A 249 15.37 -6.83 -2.72
CA GLN A 249 16.60 -7.54 -3.13
C GLN A 249 17.49 -6.75 -4.10
N ALA A 250 16.91 -5.94 -4.98
CA ALA A 250 17.65 -5.23 -6.01
C ALA A 250 18.14 -3.83 -5.56
N ALA A 251 17.48 -3.18 -4.59
CA ALA A 251 17.92 -1.89 -4.03
C ALA A 251 19.31 -1.97 -3.37
N LYS A 252 19.71 -3.16 -2.90
CA LYS A 252 21.03 -3.45 -2.30
C LYS A 252 22.20 -3.29 -3.27
N ASN A 253 21.95 -3.29 -4.58
CA ASN A 253 22.97 -3.26 -5.63
C ASN A 253 23.03 -1.92 -6.40
N PHE A 254 22.28 -0.88 -6.00
CA PHE A 254 22.34 0.44 -6.63
C PHE A 254 23.30 1.37 -5.89
N GLU A 255 24.24 1.97 -6.64
CA GLU A 255 25.28 2.88 -6.11
C GLU A 255 24.72 4.26 -5.74
N ASN A 256 23.64 4.72 -6.39
CA ASN A 256 23.05 6.05 -6.20
C ASN A 256 21.76 5.99 -5.38
N ASN A 257 21.91 6.04 -4.06
CA ASN A 257 20.79 6.07 -3.12
C ASN A 257 20.63 7.49 -2.57
N ILE A 258 19.67 8.26 -3.09
CA ILE A 258 19.20 9.44 -2.37
C ILE A 258 18.37 8.94 -1.19
N LYS A 259 18.75 9.35 0.01
CA LYS A 259 17.97 9.10 1.22
C LYS A 259 16.64 9.83 1.09
N ILE A 260 15.55 9.09 0.88
CA ILE A 260 14.20 9.66 0.95
C ILE A 260 14.05 10.27 2.34
N LEU A 261 13.82 11.58 2.39
CA LEU A 261 13.60 12.28 3.64
C LEU A 261 12.23 11.91 4.20
N PRO A 262 12.13 11.65 5.51
CA PRO A 262 10.86 11.36 6.14
C PRO A 262 9.75 12.33 5.80
N SER A 263 8.57 11.80 5.45
CA SER A 263 7.36 12.51 5.83
C SER A 263 7.34 12.57 7.36
N PRO A 264 7.30 13.76 7.98
CA PRO A 264 7.16 13.90 9.43
C PRO A 264 5.76 13.51 9.91
N GLN A 265 4.84 13.23 8.98
CA GLN A 265 3.45 12.92 9.27
C GLN A 265 3.30 11.52 9.85
N LEU A 266 2.60 11.43 10.98
CA LEU A 266 2.24 10.17 11.60
C LEU A 266 1.09 9.47 10.87
N SER A 267 1.32 8.20 10.55
CA SER A 267 0.30 7.26 10.08
C SER A 267 0.27 6.02 10.94
N LEU A 268 -0.91 5.43 11.10
CA LEU A 268 -1.13 4.17 11.78
C LEU A 268 -1.22 3.04 10.75
N PHE A 269 -0.22 2.17 10.69
CA PHE A 269 -0.16 1.04 9.77
C PHE A 269 -0.80 -0.19 10.41
N ILE A 270 -1.88 -0.68 9.83
CA ILE A 270 -2.66 -1.82 10.30
C ILE A 270 -2.37 -3.03 9.41
N MET A 271 -1.96 -4.12 10.05
CA MET A 271 -1.66 -5.42 9.44
C MET A 271 -2.67 -6.46 9.96
N PRO A 272 -3.81 -6.65 9.27
CA PRO A 272 -4.81 -7.62 9.67
C PRO A 272 -4.26 -9.04 9.73
N GLY A 273 -4.76 -9.85 10.66
CA GLY A 273 -4.36 -11.24 10.84
C GLY A 273 -2.93 -11.44 11.39
N ALA A 274 -2.23 -10.37 11.78
CA ALA A 274 -0.88 -10.40 12.33
C ALA A 274 -0.82 -10.14 13.84
N GLU A 275 0.26 -10.58 14.49
CA GLU A 275 0.50 -10.38 15.93
C GLU A 275 2.01 -10.37 16.25
N PHE A 276 2.38 -9.62 17.30
CA PHE A 276 3.76 -9.55 17.78
C PHE A 276 4.01 -10.55 18.92
N TYR A 277 5.11 -11.28 18.82
CA TYR A 277 5.58 -12.28 19.77
C TYR A 277 6.97 -11.92 20.31
N TYR A 278 7.28 -12.32 21.54
CA TYR A 278 8.63 -12.13 22.09
C TYR A 278 9.68 -13.11 21.54
N GLN A 279 9.23 -14.13 20.80
CA GLN A 279 10.06 -15.15 20.16
C GLN A 279 9.52 -15.43 18.76
N PRO A 280 10.37 -15.84 17.81
CA PRO A 280 9.89 -16.25 16.49
C PRO A 280 9.01 -17.49 16.62
N ILE A 281 7.86 -17.49 15.96
CA ILE A 281 6.91 -18.62 15.95
C ILE A 281 6.94 -19.41 14.64
N SER A 282 7.62 -18.86 13.62
CA SER A 282 7.84 -19.54 12.34
C SER A 282 9.12 -19.05 11.67
N LYS A 283 9.55 -19.74 10.61
CA LYS A 283 10.67 -19.30 9.74
C LYS A 283 10.40 -17.99 8.99
N HIS A 284 9.15 -17.52 8.97
CA HIS A 284 8.71 -16.30 8.31
C HIS A 284 8.49 -15.14 9.28
N SER A 285 8.71 -15.35 10.58
CA SER A 285 8.61 -14.31 11.60
C SER A 285 9.51 -13.12 11.25
N GLN A 286 8.91 -11.94 11.12
CA GLN A 286 9.65 -10.71 10.83
C GLN A 286 10.10 -10.04 12.13
N ALA A 287 11.41 -9.93 12.32
CA ALA A 287 11.98 -9.28 13.50
C ALA A 287 11.81 -7.75 13.46
N TYR A 288 11.52 -7.17 14.62
CA TYR A 288 11.51 -5.73 14.89
C TYR A 288 12.39 -5.42 16.11
N ASN A 289 13.21 -4.38 16.03
CA ASN A 289 14.02 -3.85 17.11
C ASN A 289 13.11 -3.36 18.23
N PHE A 290 13.34 -3.85 19.45
CA PHE A 290 12.54 -3.51 20.63
C PHE A 290 13.46 -3.11 21.79
N LYS A 291 13.20 -1.95 22.39
CA LYS A 291 13.93 -1.46 23.56
C LYS A 291 13.14 -1.71 24.85
N GLY A 292 12.70 -2.95 25.05
CA GLY A 292 11.96 -3.36 26.25
C GLY A 292 12.84 -3.99 27.32
N LYS A 293 12.31 -4.11 28.55
CA LYS A 293 13.00 -4.84 29.62
C LYS A 293 13.08 -6.33 29.27
N GLY A 294 14.28 -6.84 29.03
CA GLY A 294 14.55 -8.28 28.84
C GLY A 294 14.46 -8.81 27.40
N PHE A 295 14.08 -7.98 26.43
CA PHE A 295 14.03 -8.36 25.01
C PHE A 295 14.58 -7.23 24.14
N SER A 296 15.52 -7.56 23.24
CA SER A 296 16.05 -6.64 22.23
C SER A 296 15.23 -6.64 20.94
N GLN A 297 14.37 -7.64 20.75
CA GLN A 297 13.56 -7.83 19.55
C GLN A 297 12.18 -8.39 19.89
N VAL A 298 11.23 -8.12 19.00
CA VAL A 298 9.93 -8.78 18.92
C VAL A 298 9.70 -9.22 17.48
N TYR A 299 8.78 -10.15 17.28
CA TYR A 299 8.61 -10.85 16.01
C TYR A 299 7.16 -10.75 15.56
N LEU A 300 6.94 -10.17 14.39
CA LEU A 300 5.64 -10.09 13.74
C LEU A 300 5.40 -11.35 12.92
N ASP A 301 4.28 -12.03 13.14
CA ASP A 301 3.88 -13.23 12.39
C ASP A 301 2.34 -13.37 12.37
N ASN A 302 1.84 -14.48 11.83
CA ASN A 302 0.44 -14.87 11.81
C ASN A 302 -0.15 -14.93 13.21
N SER A 303 -1.25 -14.20 13.42
CA SER A 303 -2.03 -14.28 14.66
C SER A 303 -2.83 -15.57 14.69
N LYS A 304 -2.70 -16.36 15.75
CA LYS A 304 -3.52 -17.57 15.98
C LYS A 304 -5.02 -17.26 16.06
N ASN A 305 -5.38 -16.08 16.55
CA ASN A 305 -6.78 -15.68 16.82
C ASN A 305 -7.31 -14.66 15.79
N ASN A 306 -6.68 -14.54 14.62
CA ASN A 306 -7.03 -13.52 13.63
C ASN A 306 -7.05 -12.10 14.22
N LEU A 307 -6.17 -11.77 15.17
CA LEU A 307 -6.03 -10.38 15.62
C LEU A 307 -5.36 -9.55 14.51
N GLY A 308 -5.13 -8.27 14.76
CA GLY A 308 -4.27 -7.47 13.89
C GLY A 308 -3.11 -6.90 14.67
N ALA A 309 -2.07 -6.50 13.95
CA ALA A 309 -0.98 -5.72 14.47
C ALA A 309 -1.06 -4.29 13.95
N ALA A 310 -0.52 -3.35 14.72
CA ALA A 310 -0.32 -1.99 14.32
C ALA A 310 1.14 -1.57 14.52
N VAL A 311 1.66 -0.76 13.61
CA VAL A 311 2.93 -0.04 13.73
C VAL A 311 2.68 1.44 13.43
N ILE A 312 3.21 2.31 14.26
CA ILE A 312 3.04 3.76 14.13
C ILE A 312 4.23 4.33 13.37
N GLY A 313 3.95 5.08 12.31
CA GLY A 313 4.95 5.75 11.50
C GLY A 313 5.56 4.83 10.43
N PHE A 314 5.71 5.38 9.23
CA PHE A 314 6.19 4.62 8.07
C PHE A 314 7.64 4.15 8.25
N TRP A 315 8.49 5.00 8.83
CA TRP A 315 9.89 4.66 9.08
C TRP A 315 10.07 3.52 10.06
N ASN A 316 9.22 3.43 11.08
CA ASN A 316 9.27 2.32 12.01
C ASN A 316 8.90 0.99 11.32
N LEU A 317 8.00 1.03 10.33
CA LEU A 317 7.70 -0.12 9.48
C LEU A 317 8.88 -0.50 8.56
N LEU A 318 9.57 0.50 7.99
CA LEU A 318 10.71 0.28 7.09
C LEU A 318 11.96 -0.21 7.82
N GLU A 319 12.38 0.51 8.86
CA GLU A 319 13.56 0.23 9.69
C GLU A 319 13.34 -0.91 10.68
N LYS A 320 12.12 -1.47 10.70
CA LYS A 320 11.70 -2.54 11.62
C LYS A 320 11.92 -2.15 13.07
N ASN A 321 11.56 -0.92 13.45
CA ASN A 321 11.54 -0.53 14.85
C ASN A 321 10.15 -0.76 15.45
N PHE A 322 10.07 -1.39 16.61
CA PHE A 322 8.80 -1.68 17.26
C PHE A 322 8.23 -0.44 17.97
N TYR A 323 7.25 0.17 17.32
CA TYR A 323 6.45 1.29 17.81
C TYR A 323 4.97 0.97 17.60
N GLY A 324 4.47 -0.05 18.30
CA GLY A 324 3.22 -0.69 17.91
C GLY A 324 2.66 -1.68 18.91
N GLY A 325 1.82 -2.59 18.42
CA GLY A 325 1.18 -3.61 19.25
C GLY A 325 -0.04 -4.21 18.57
N ASN A 326 -1.02 -4.64 19.36
CA ASN A 326 -2.29 -5.11 18.83
C ASN A 326 -3.04 -3.95 18.14
N ALA A 327 -3.56 -4.19 16.93
CA ALA A 327 -4.22 -3.18 16.12
C ALA A 327 -5.38 -2.51 16.84
N LEU A 328 -6.21 -3.29 17.54
CA LEU A 328 -7.36 -2.75 18.25
C LEU A 328 -6.94 -1.99 19.51
N GLU A 329 -5.96 -2.47 20.27
CA GLU A 329 -5.46 -1.74 21.45
C GLU A 329 -4.85 -0.38 21.06
N VAL A 330 -4.02 -0.37 20.00
CA VAL A 330 -3.42 0.86 19.48
C VAL A 330 -4.51 1.79 18.92
N ALA A 331 -5.45 1.28 18.13
CA ALA A 331 -6.57 2.07 17.63
C ALA A 331 -7.42 2.64 18.78
N LYS A 332 -7.69 1.87 19.84
CA LYS A 332 -8.41 2.39 21.02
C LYS A 332 -7.67 3.51 21.73
N LYS A 333 -6.35 3.43 21.82
CA LYS A 333 -5.53 4.46 22.47
C LYS A 333 -5.56 5.78 21.71
N TYR A 334 -5.51 5.73 20.38
CA TYR A 334 -5.33 6.92 19.55
C TYR A 334 -6.60 7.43 18.88
N LEU A 335 -7.57 6.55 18.68
CA LEU A 335 -8.74 6.78 17.84
C LEU A 335 -10.06 6.53 18.59
N ARG A 336 -10.11 6.46 19.91
CA ARG A 336 -11.40 6.52 20.65
C ARG A 336 -11.67 7.91 21.17
#